data_AF-A0AAW0LY49-F1
#
_entry.id   AF-A0AAW0LY49-F1
#
_cell.length_a   1.000
_cell.length_b   1.000
_cell.length_c   1.000
_cell.angle_alpha   90.00
_cell.angle_beta   90.00
_cell.angle_gamma   90.00
#
_symmetry.space_group_name_H-M   'P 1'
#
loop_
_entity.id
_entity.type
_entity.pdbx_description
1 polymer ?
#
loop_
_entity_poly.entity_id
_entity_poly.type
_entity_poly.pdbx_seq_one_letter_code
_entity_poly.pdbx_strand_id
1 'polypeptide(L)'
;MDVRVERLKQVAQSGDIDAFYSLIREDVKILEHIDELPFADTPLHIAGPVGHIPFATKMMGLKPSFAWKLNPDGFSPIHLALQNRHIELVRQLLQFDGDLVRVKGREHFTPLHYVVATSDHHLDLSEEFLLICPNSIADVIVQNETAYCPQI
;
A
#
# COMPACT_ATOMS: atom_id res chain seq x y z
N MET A 1 9.37 -8.31 -20.90
CA MET A 1 8.99 -7.29 -19.92
C MET A 1 8.60 -6.05 -20.69
N ASP A 2 7.43 -5.46 -20.43
CA ASP A 2 7.00 -4.25 -21.14
C ASP A 2 7.90 -3.07 -20.72
N VAL A 3 8.67 -2.53 -21.68
CA VAL A 3 9.62 -1.43 -21.46
C VAL A 3 8.94 -0.20 -20.84
N ARG A 4 7.66 0.03 -21.14
CA ARG A 4 6.90 1.17 -20.62
C ARG A 4 6.56 0.99 -19.16
N VAL A 5 6.18 -0.23 -18.76
CA VAL A 5 5.95 -0.57 -17.36
C VAL A 5 7.24 -0.39 -16.58
N GLU A 6 8.37 -0.83 -17.11
CA GLU A 6 9.68 -0.66 -16.45
C GLU A 6 10.06 0.82 -16.29
N ARG A 7 9.87 1.65 -17.33
CA ARG A 7 10.05 3.11 -17.23
C ARG A 7 9.14 3.73 -16.16
N LEU A 8 7.88 3.28 -16.08
CA LEU A 8 6.96 3.77 -15.05
C LEU A 8 7.42 3.37 -13.64
N LYS A 9 7.95 2.15 -13.47
CA LYS A 9 8.56 1.72 -12.20
C LYS A 9 9.73 2.63 -11.80
N GLN A 10 10.64 2.94 -12.74
CA GLN A 10 11.78 3.84 -12.50
C GLN A 10 11.33 5.25 -12.11
N VAL A 11 10.32 5.79 -12.80
CA VAL A 11 9.76 7.10 -12.51
C VAL A 11 9.09 7.15 -11.13
N ALA A 12 8.37 6.08 -10.75
CA ALA A 12 7.81 5.96 -9.42
C ALA A 12 8.91 5.86 -8.34
N GLN A 13 10.00 5.15 -8.65
CA GLN A 13 11.14 5.00 -7.77
C GLN A 13 11.92 6.30 -7.57
N SER A 14 11.97 7.20 -8.55
CA SER A 14 12.60 8.53 -8.41
C SER A 14 11.63 9.62 -7.92
N GLY A 15 10.32 9.35 -7.94
CA GLY A 15 9.28 10.32 -7.62
C GLY A 15 9.13 11.43 -8.67
N ASP A 16 9.60 11.22 -9.90
CA ASP A 16 9.61 12.24 -10.96
C ASP A 16 8.22 12.41 -11.59
N ILE A 17 7.46 13.39 -11.10
CA ILE A 17 6.09 13.67 -11.57
C ILE A 17 6.09 14.16 -13.03
N ASP A 18 7.11 14.89 -13.49
CA ASP A 18 7.15 15.43 -14.84
C ASP A 18 7.47 14.34 -15.87
N ALA A 19 8.41 13.45 -15.55
CA ALA A 19 8.66 12.25 -16.34
C ALA A 19 7.43 11.33 -16.38
N PHE A 20 6.69 11.22 -15.27
CA PHE A 20 5.45 10.47 -15.23
C PHE A 20 4.41 11.03 -16.21
N TYR A 21 4.20 12.35 -16.21
CA TYR A 21 3.28 12.96 -17.18
C TYR A 21 3.76 12.84 -18.62
N SER A 22 5.07 12.78 -18.86
CA SER A 22 5.60 12.48 -20.19
C SER A 22 5.25 11.05 -20.62
N LEU A 23 5.34 10.06 -19.73
CA LEU A 23 4.89 8.69 -20.01
C LEU A 23 3.39 8.61 -20.29
N ILE A 24 2.55 9.33 -19.54
CA ILE A 24 1.10 9.36 -19.78
C ILE A 24 0.77 9.94 -21.17
N ARG A 25 1.52 10.93 -21.65
CA ARG A 25 1.34 11.46 -23.01
C ARG A 25 1.69 10.44 -24.10
N GLU A 26 2.68 9.58 -23.83
CA GLU A 26 3.06 8.50 -24.74
C GLU A 26 2.02 7.36 -24.72
N ASP A 27 1.51 7.01 -23.55
CA ASP A 27 0.48 5.97 -23.37
C ASP A 27 -0.52 6.36 -22.26
N VAL A 28 -1.67 6.89 -22.69
CA VAL A 28 -2.74 7.33 -21.79
C VAL A 28 -3.41 6.19 -21.02
N LYS A 29 -3.20 4.92 -21.44
CA LYS A 29 -3.80 3.73 -20.81
C LYS A 29 -2.83 2.96 -19.92
N ILE A 30 -1.60 3.43 -19.74
CA ILE A 30 -0.57 2.70 -18.99
C ILE A 30 -1.01 2.32 -17.56
N LEU A 31 -1.79 3.17 -16.89
CA LEU A 31 -2.30 2.87 -15.55
C LEU A 31 -3.42 1.83 -15.56
N GLU A 32 -4.31 1.88 -16.56
CA GLU A 32 -5.39 0.90 -16.71
C GLU A 32 -4.82 -0.49 -17.00
N HIS A 33 -3.79 -0.57 -17.85
CA HIS A 33 -3.13 -1.85 -18.14
C HIS A 33 -2.56 -2.53 -16.89
N ILE A 34 -1.99 -1.74 -15.97
CA ILE A 34 -1.47 -2.26 -14.69
C ILE A 34 -2.62 -2.61 -13.75
N ASP A 35 -3.70 -1.83 -13.74
CA ASP A 35 -4.86 -2.07 -12.88
C ASP A 35 -5.64 -3.33 -13.26
N GLU A 36 -5.61 -3.73 -14.53
CA GLU A 36 -6.23 -4.98 -15.00
C GLU A 36 -5.48 -6.23 -14.52
N LEU A 37 -4.21 -6.12 -14.12
CA LEU A 37 -3.42 -7.24 -13.61
C LEU A 37 -3.87 -7.59 -12.18
N PRO A 38 -4.25 -8.85 -11.88
CA PRO A 38 -4.68 -9.23 -10.53
C PRO A 38 -3.64 -8.94 -9.45
N PHE A 39 -2.37 -9.20 -9.77
CA PHE A 39 -1.22 -8.91 -8.91
C PHE A 39 -0.19 -8.14 -9.72
N ALA A 40 0.23 -6.97 -9.23
CA ALA A 40 1.22 -6.15 -9.89
C ALA A 40 1.91 -5.20 -8.91
N ASP A 41 3.21 -4.96 -9.13
CA ASP A 41 3.86 -3.78 -8.55
C ASP A 41 3.31 -2.53 -9.25
N THR A 42 2.31 -1.93 -8.62
CA THR A 42 1.84 -0.61 -9.05
C THR A 42 2.89 0.45 -8.70
N PRO A 43 2.88 1.61 -9.36
CA PRO A 43 3.73 2.73 -8.99
C PRO A 43 3.62 3.13 -7.50
N LEU A 44 2.47 2.87 -6.87
CA LEU A 44 2.26 3.15 -5.45
C LEU A 44 3.00 2.16 -4.53
N HIS A 45 3.17 0.89 -4.94
CA HIS A 45 4.02 -0.07 -4.23
C HIS A 45 5.49 0.35 -4.24
N ILE A 46 5.92 1.09 -5.27
CA ILE A 46 7.32 1.45 -5.51
C ILE A 46 7.68 2.79 -4.87
N ALA A 47 6.85 3.82 -5.09
CA ALA A 47 7.10 5.16 -4.56
C ALA A 47 7.08 5.18 -3.02
N GLY A 48 6.30 4.27 -2.40
CA GLY A 48 6.11 4.25 -0.96
C GLY A 48 7.36 3.88 -0.17
N PRO A 49 7.97 2.70 -0.39
CA PRO A 49 9.22 2.28 0.24
C PRO A 49 10.41 3.23 0.05
N VAL A 50 10.36 4.11 -0.94
CA VAL A 50 11.43 5.11 -1.20
C VAL A 50 11.11 6.47 -0.54
N GLY A 51 9.90 6.65 0.01
CA GLY A 51 9.49 7.88 0.70
C GLY A 51 9.06 9.02 -0.24
N HIS A 52 8.72 8.73 -1.49
CA HIS A 52 8.25 9.72 -2.46
C HIS A 52 6.76 10.05 -2.25
N ILE A 53 6.44 10.62 -1.08
CA ILE A 53 5.06 10.94 -0.67
C ILE A 53 4.31 11.79 -1.71
N PRO A 54 4.86 12.86 -2.31
CA PRO A 54 4.11 13.65 -3.30
C PRO A 54 3.70 12.83 -4.52
N PHE A 55 4.57 11.92 -4.98
CA PHE A 55 4.26 11.02 -6.09
C PHE A 55 3.20 9.99 -5.69
N ALA A 56 3.31 9.42 -4.49
CA ALA A 56 2.33 8.48 -3.95
C ALA A 56 0.94 9.13 -3.83
N THR A 57 0.84 10.33 -3.24
CA THR A 57 -0.41 11.10 -3.14
C THR A 57 -1.00 11.41 -4.51
N LYS A 58 -0.15 11.77 -5.48
CA LYS A 58 -0.58 11.97 -6.86
C LYS A 58 -1.18 10.69 -7.45
N MET A 59 -0.52 9.56 -7.24
CA MET A 59 -0.97 8.28 -7.77
C MET A 59 -2.29 7.82 -7.12
N MET A 60 -2.46 8.01 -5.80
CA MET A 60 -3.74 7.73 -5.13
C MET A 60 -4.89 8.56 -5.72
N GLY A 61 -4.65 9.83 -6.04
CA GLY A 61 -5.66 10.68 -6.68
C GLY A 61 -5.96 10.32 -8.14
N LEU A 62 -4.96 9.84 -8.89
CA LEU A 62 -5.14 9.46 -10.30
C LEU A 62 -5.72 8.05 -10.47
N LYS A 63 -5.33 7.12 -9.62
CA LYS A 63 -5.74 5.71 -9.69
C LYS A 63 -5.97 5.13 -8.28
N PRO A 64 -7.12 5.45 -7.65
CA PRO A 64 -7.48 4.99 -6.31
C PRO A 64 -7.32 3.48 -6.06
N SER A 65 -7.64 2.66 -7.06
CA SER A 65 -7.55 1.20 -7.00
C SER A 65 -6.14 0.68 -6.68
N PHE A 66 -5.10 1.47 -6.96
CA PHE A 66 -3.73 1.09 -6.63
C PHE A 66 -3.43 1.04 -5.14
N ALA A 67 -4.19 1.75 -4.29
CA ALA A 67 -4.04 1.68 -2.84
C ALA A 67 -4.46 0.31 -2.27
N TRP A 68 -5.34 -0.40 -3.00
CA TRP A 68 -5.92 -1.68 -2.62
C TRP A 68 -5.26 -2.89 -3.28
N LYS A 69 -4.55 -2.67 -4.40
CA LYS A 69 -3.87 -3.73 -5.15
C LYS A 69 -2.86 -4.48 -4.28
N LEU A 70 -2.72 -5.78 -4.55
CA LEU A 70 -1.63 -6.59 -4.03
C LEU A 70 -0.55 -6.75 -5.09
N ASN A 71 0.71 -6.71 -4.69
CA ASN A 71 1.83 -7.10 -5.53
C ASN A 71 1.97 -8.64 -5.59
N PRO A 72 2.90 -9.19 -6.40
CA PRO A 72 3.11 -10.64 -6.50
C PRO A 72 3.49 -11.34 -5.19
N ASP A 73 4.03 -10.61 -4.21
CA ASP A 73 4.35 -11.14 -2.87
C ASP A 73 3.14 -11.12 -1.92
N GLY A 74 2.01 -10.58 -2.36
CA GLY A 74 0.77 -10.47 -1.60
C GLY A 74 0.72 -9.25 -0.68
N PHE A 75 1.52 -8.22 -0.91
CA PHE A 75 1.51 -6.99 -0.13
C PHE A 75 0.80 -5.87 -0.86
N SER A 76 -0.03 -5.11 -0.15
CA SER A 76 -0.55 -3.83 -0.62
C SER A 76 0.43 -2.69 -0.31
N PRO A 77 0.25 -1.47 -0.87
CA PRO A 77 1.14 -0.35 -0.58
C PRO A 77 1.23 0.00 0.91
N ILE A 78 0.13 -0.09 1.67
CA ILE A 78 0.15 0.17 3.12
C ILE A 78 0.98 -0.88 3.88
N HIS A 79 0.98 -2.15 3.44
CA HIS A 79 1.85 -3.17 4.01
C HIS A 79 3.33 -2.84 3.78
N LEU A 80 3.69 -2.46 2.55
CA LEU A 80 5.07 -2.09 2.24
C LEU A 80 5.50 -0.80 2.96
N ALA A 81 4.61 0.17 3.12
CA ALA A 81 4.87 1.38 3.90
C ALA A 81 5.16 1.05 5.37
N LEU A 82 4.39 0.13 5.98
CA LEU A 82 4.62 -0.36 7.34
C LEU A 82 5.95 -1.11 7.46
N GLN A 83 6.25 -2.04 6.56
CA GLN A 83 7.51 -2.80 6.55
C GLN A 83 8.75 -1.89 6.46
N ASN A 84 8.63 -0.78 5.73
CA ASN A 84 9.70 0.19 5.55
C ASN A 84 9.62 1.38 6.53
N ARG A 85 8.72 1.34 7.52
CA ARG A 85 8.54 2.36 8.57
C ARG A 85 8.19 3.76 8.05
N HIS A 86 7.54 3.85 6.89
CA HIS A 86 7.07 5.10 6.30
C HIS A 86 5.71 5.52 6.86
N ILE A 87 5.69 5.88 8.15
CA ILE A 87 4.45 6.16 8.89
C ILE A 87 3.65 7.31 8.29
N GLU A 88 4.32 8.32 7.73
CA GLU A 88 3.62 9.42 7.05
C GLU A 88 2.83 8.93 5.84
N LEU A 89 3.38 7.98 5.07
CA LEU A 89 2.64 7.39 3.95
C LEU A 89 1.46 6.54 4.43
N VAL A 90 1.64 5.79 5.53
CA VAL A 90 0.55 5.02 6.14
C VAL A 90 -0.61 5.96 6.49
N ARG A 91 -0.32 7.10 7.13
CA ARG A 91 -1.35 8.09 7.45
C ARG A 91 -2.00 8.70 6.22
N GLN A 92 -1.23 9.03 5.19
CA GLN A 92 -1.78 9.53 3.91
C GLN A 92 -2.71 8.50 3.25
N LEU A 93 -2.33 7.22 3.25
CA LEU A 93 -3.18 6.13 2.74
C LEU A 93 -4.47 6.02 3.54
N LEU A 94 -4.41 6.09 4.87
CA LEU A 94 -5.59 5.99 5.73
C LEU A 94 -6.49 7.22 5.69
N GLN A 95 -5.92 8.42 5.48
CA GLN A 95 -6.69 9.63 5.21
C GLN A 95 -7.41 9.54 3.86
N PHE A 96 -6.78 8.88 2.88
CA PHE A 96 -7.40 8.61 1.58
C PHE A 96 -8.53 7.60 1.69
N ASP A 97 -8.31 6.49 2.40
CA ASP A 97 -9.30 5.45 2.64
C ASP A 97 -9.00 4.68 3.94
N GLY A 98 -9.85 4.88 4.96
CA GLY A 98 -9.69 4.27 6.28
C GLY A 98 -9.92 2.76 6.30
N ASP A 99 -10.64 2.21 5.32
CA ASP A 99 -10.87 0.77 5.24
C ASP A 99 -9.61 0.00 4.82
N LEU A 100 -8.56 0.70 4.35
CA LEU A 100 -7.25 0.10 4.07
C LEU A 100 -6.64 -0.56 5.31
N VAL A 101 -7.03 -0.20 6.55
CA VAL A 101 -6.63 -0.92 7.77
C VAL A 101 -6.99 -2.42 7.70
N ARG A 102 -8.01 -2.77 6.92
CA ARG A 102 -8.58 -4.12 6.80
C ARG A 102 -8.13 -4.87 5.55
N VAL A 103 -7.28 -4.28 4.71
CA VAL A 103 -6.83 -4.92 3.47
C VAL A 103 -6.08 -6.22 3.80
N LYS A 104 -6.55 -7.34 3.25
CA LYS A 104 -5.97 -8.66 3.49
C LYS A 104 -4.87 -8.94 2.49
N GLY A 105 -3.63 -8.90 2.95
CA GLY A 105 -2.46 -9.30 2.18
C GLY A 105 -2.24 -10.81 2.22
N ARG A 106 -0.98 -11.20 2.08
CA ARG A 106 -0.52 -12.59 2.20
C ARG A 106 -1.02 -13.22 3.51
N GLU A 107 -1.55 -14.43 3.44
CA GLU A 107 -2.10 -15.17 4.59
C GLU A 107 -3.23 -14.42 5.34
N HIS A 108 -3.89 -13.48 4.66
CA HIS A 108 -4.90 -12.58 5.23
C HIS A 108 -4.36 -11.67 6.35
N PHE A 109 -3.04 -11.48 6.45
CA PHE A 109 -2.50 -10.44 7.32
C PHE A 109 -3.06 -9.08 6.91
N THR A 110 -3.57 -8.35 7.88
CA THR A 110 -4.00 -6.96 7.67
C THR A 110 -2.91 -6.00 8.15
N PRO A 111 -2.95 -4.72 7.76
CA PRO A 111 -2.09 -3.70 8.33
C PRO A 111 -2.10 -3.66 9.86
N LEU A 112 -3.25 -3.87 10.52
CA LEU A 112 -3.31 -3.93 11.98
C LEU A 112 -2.50 -5.12 12.54
N HIS A 113 -2.58 -6.30 11.93
CA HIS A 113 -1.75 -7.45 12.34
C HIS A 113 -0.27 -7.12 12.22
N TYR A 114 0.14 -6.44 11.13
CA TYR A 114 1.52 -5.99 10.95
C TYR A 114 1.97 -5.05 12.07
N VAL A 115 1.19 -4.01 12.35
CA VAL A 115 1.51 -3.03 13.40
C VAL A 115 1.69 -3.71 14.76
N VAL A 116 0.80 -4.62 15.13
CA VAL A 116 0.84 -5.32 16.44
C VAL A 116 1.97 -6.35 16.50
N ALA A 117 2.25 -7.07 15.42
CA ALA A 117 3.30 -8.11 15.38
C ALA A 117 4.72 -7.52 15.38
N THR A 118 4.90 -6.28 14.91
CA THR A 118 6.20 -5.61 14.93
C THR A 118 6.53 -5.10 16.33
N SER A 119 7.65 -5.54 16.90
CA SER A 119 8.10 -5.21 18.27
C SER A 119 8.45 -3.74 18.51
N ASP A 120 8.39 -2.91 17.47
CA ASP A 120 8.84 -1.52 17.45
C ASP A 120 7.75 -0.54 17.91
N HIS A 121 7.15 -0.79 19.08
CA HIS A 121 6.40 0.19 19.88
C HIS A 121 5.43 1.09 19.09
N HIS A 122 4.80 0.57 18.03
CA HIS A 122 3.81 1.28 17.24
C HIS A 122 2.43 1.30 17.94
N LEU A 123 2.42 1.37 19.27
CA LEU A 123 1.19 1.41 20.07
C LEU A 123 0.31 2.58 19.62
N ASP A 124 0.90 3.76 19.43
CA ASP A 124 0.22 4.95 18.93
C ASP A 124 -0.45 4.71 17.57
N LEU A 125 0.21 3.98 16.66
CA LEU A 125 -0.33 3.68 15.34
C LEU A 125 -1.43 2.62 15.41
N SER A 126 -1.32 1.66 16.33
CA SER A 126 -2.36 0.66 16.55
C SER A 126 -3.63 1.31 17.10
N GLU A 127 -3.49 2.28 18.01
CA GLU A 127 -4.60 3.09 18.52
C GLU A 127 -5.20 3.96 17.42
N GLU A 128 -4.36 4.57 16.58
CA GLU A 128 -4.79 5.34 15.40
C GLU A 128 -5.61 4.46 14.44
N PHE A 129 -5.18 3.22 14.19
CA PHE A 129 -5.90 2.27 13.34
C PHE A 129 -7.26 1.88 13.95
N LEU A 130 -7.31 1.64 15.25
CA LEU A 130 -8.56 1.31 15.96
C LEU A 130 -9.51 2.50 16.04
N LEU A 131 -8.99 3.73 16.09
CA LEU A 131 -9.82 4.94 16.02
C LEU A 131 -10.44 5.11 14.63
N ILE A 132 -9.67 4.84 13.57
CA ILE A 132 -10.12 4.93 12.17
C ILE A 132 -11.11 3.81 11.85
N CYS A 133 -10.80 2.58 12.25
CA CYS A 133 -11.61 1.41 11.96
C CYS A 133 -11.66 0.43 13.15
N PRO A 134 -12.59 0.64 14.11
CA PRO A 134 -12.67 -0.19 15.31
C PRO A 134 -12.92 -1.68 15.03
N ASN A 135 -13.66 -1.99 13.96
CA ASN A 135 -13.99 -3.36 13.58
C ASN A 135 -12.77 -4.16 13.06
N SER A 136 -11.65 -3.49 12.76
CA SER A 136 -10.42 -4.16 12.32
C SER A 136 -9.83 -5.11 13.38
N ILE A 137 -10.14 -4.91 14.65
CA ILE A 137 -9.73 -5.81 15.74
C ILE A 137 -10.27 -7.24 15.60
N ALA A 138 -11.41 -7.39 14.93
CA ALA A 138 -12.07 -8.68 14.72
C ALA A 138 -11.62 -9.38 13.43
N ASP A 139 -10.78 -8.74 12.61
CA ASP A 139 -10.25 -9.39 11.42
C ASP A 139 -9.31 -10.53 11.83
N VAL A 140 -9.44 -11.65 11.12
CA VAL A 140 -8.63 -12.84 11.35
C VAL A 140 -7.78 -13.19 10.13
N ILE A 141 -6.59 -13.70 10.41
CA ILE A 141 -5.71 -14.33 9.41
C ILE A 141 -6.21 -15.74 9.06
N VAL A 142 -5.53 -16.43 8.13
CA VAL A 142 -5.90 -17.80 7.71
C VAL A 142 -6.02 -18.78 8.89
N GLN A 143 -5.21 -18.61 9.93
CA GLN A 143 -5.16 -19.41 11.15
C GLN A 143 -6.29 -19.08 12.16
N ASN A 144 -7.22 -18.19 11.79
CA ASN A 144 -8.31 -17.72 12.65
C ASN A 144 -7.83 -16.97 13.92
N GLU A 145 -6.69 -16.29 13.80
CA GLU A 145 -6.12 -15.45 14.87
C GLU A 145 -6.40 -13.98 14.59
N THR A 146 -6.72 -13.22 15.64
CA THR A 146 -6.82 -11.76 15.59
C THR A 146 -5.46 -11.12 15.91
N ALA A 147 -5.26 -9.86 15.52
CA ALA A 147 -4.01 -9.12 15.75
C ALA A 147 -3.52 -9.16 17.21
N TYR A 148 -4.41 -9.15 18.19
CA TYR A 148 -4.08 -9.13 19.63
C TYR A 148 -4.17 -10.49 20.34
N CYS A 149 -4.45 -11.58 19.61
CA CYS A 149 -4.55 -12.92 20.18
C CYS A 149 -3.91 -13.97 19.25
N PRO A 150 -2.58 -13.91 19.02
CA PRO A 150 -1.85 -14.97 18.34
C PRO A 150 -1.75 -16.20 19.26
N GLN A 151 -1.93 -17.41 18.73
CA GLN A 151 -1.64 -18.63 19.48
C GLN A 151 -0.11 -18.79 19.55
N ILE A 152 0.41 -18.83 20.77
CA ILE A 152 1.85 -19.00 21.09
C ILE A 152 2.24 -20.46 20.86
#